data_AF-A0AAV8YGD2-F1
#
_entry.id   AF-A0AAV8YGD2-F1
#
_cell.length_a   1.000
_cell.length_b   1.000
_cell.length_c   1.000
_cell.angle_alpha   90.00
_cell.angle_beta   90.00
_cell.angle_gamma   90.00
#
_symmetry.space_group_name_H-M   'P 1'
#
loop_
_entity.id
_entity.type
_entity.pdbx_description
1 polymer ?
#
loop_
_entity_poly.entity_id
_entity_poly.type
_entity_poly.pdbx_seq_one_letter_code
_entity_poly.pdbx_strand_id
1 'polypeptide(L)'
;MDPPVLDLSVRKEQESPSYSLDYACPKCPESHPTISPRPECERSTSPKNPILQQTDVNSNSASTRIKPSRPFKIYSKERLSVNLIGDIVSKESEEAYQEFRDRVLARVQDDKGSTNVNMRRTQSQNANKIADPDYWEKRKKNNEAAKRSRDARKAKEDEIAIRCAFLERENIQLKYRVATLENEMERLRRNAFYR
;
A
#
# COMPACT_ATOMS: atom_id res chain seq x y z
N MET A 1 57.80 -32.80 3.01
CA MET A 1 56.52 -33.45 2.70
C MET A 1 55.44 -32.45 3.06
N ASP A 2 55.03 -31.62 2.10
CA ASP A 2 53.98 -30.62 2.31
C ASP A 2 52.60 -31.26 2.05
N PRO A 3 51.54 -30.87 2.79
CA PRO A 3 50.22 -31.46 2.64
C PRO A 3 49.54 -30.99 1.34
N PRO A 4 48.65 -31.80 0.74
CA PRO A 4 48.03 -31.48 -0.53
C PRO A 4 47.08 -30.28 -0.41
N VAL A 5 47.25 -29.31 -1.32
CA VAL A 5 46.35 -28.16 -1.49
C VAL A 5 45.04 -28.64 -2.13
N LEU A 6 43.93 -28.43 -1.43
CA LEU A 6 42.57 -28.71 -1.93
C LEU A 6 42.15 -27.58 -2.90
N ASP A 7 42.15 -27.89 -4.20
CA ASP A 7 41.65 -26.99 -5.24
C ASP A 7 40.11 -27.01 -5.27
N LEU A 8 39.49 -25.90 -4.83
CA LEU A 8 38.04 -25.74 -4.77
C LEU A 8 37.43 -25.23 -6.10
N SER A 9 38.22 -25.18 -7.18
CA SER A 9 37.79 -24.65 -8.48
C SER A 9 36.99 -25.64 -9.32
N VAL A 10 36.91 -26.92 -8.93
CA VAL A 10 36.13 -27.93 -9.66
C VAL A 10 34.69 -27.89 -9.19
N ARG A 11 33.86 -27.05 -9.84
CA ARG A 11 32.41 -27.18 -9.73
C ARG A 11 32.01 -28.51 -10.38
N LYS A 12 31.44 -29.41 -9.58
CA LYS A 12 30.74 -30.59 -10.08
C LYS A 12 29.58 -30.12 -10.95
N GLU A 13 29.73 -30.14 -12.26
CA GLU A 13 28.61 -29.98 -13.18
C GLU A 13 27.61 -31.11 -12.88
N GLN A 14 26.45 -30.75 -12.31
CA GLN A 14 25.34 -31.67 -12.27
C GLN A 14 24.75 -31.71 -13.67
N GLU A 15 24.80 -32.88 -14.32
CA GLU A 15 24.09 -33.10 -15.57
C GLU A 15 22.62 -32.75 -15.37
N SER A 16 22.12 -31.81 -16.18
CA SER A 16 20.72 -31.41 -16.17
C SER A 16 19.90 -32.59 -16.70
N PRO A 17 18.83 -33.04 -16.02
CA PRO A 17 17.98 -34.09 -16.56
C PRO A 17 17.43 -33.68 -17.94
N SER A 18 17.75 -34.46 -18.97
CA SER A 18 17.22 -34.30 -20.33
C SER A 18 15.71 -34.54 -20.32
N TYR A 19 14.93 -33.47 -20.22
CA TYR A 19 13.47 -33.56 -20.38
C TYR A 19 13.14 -33.53 -21.87
N SER A 20 12.60 -34.63 -22.41
CA SER A 20 12.07 -34.66 -23.77
C SER A 20 10.85 -33.73 -23.84
N LEU A 21 10.97 -32.62 -24.57
CA LEU A 21 9.88 -31.67 -24.80
C LEU A 21 8.98 -32.16 -25.92
N ASP A 22 8.37 -33.34 -25.74
CA ASP A 22 7.33 -33.85 -26.62
C ASP A 22 5.96 -33.29 -26.21
N TYR A 23 5.89 -31.95 -26.07
CA TYR A 23 4.60 -31.28 -26.01
C TYR A 23 4.09 -31.12 -27.44
N ALA A 24 3.27 -32.08 -27.87
CA ALA A 24 2.45 -31.92 -29.06
C ALA A 24 1.55 -30.68 -28.87
N CYS A 25 1.95 -29.57 -29.48
CA CYS A 25 1.19 -28.33 -29.55
C CYS A 25 -0.15 -28.62 -30.27
N PRO A 26 -1.31 -28.43 -29.62
CA PRO A 26 -2.58 -28.50 -30.32
C PRO A 26 -2.57 -27.45 -31.43
N LYS A 27 -2.73 -27.90 -32.69
CA LYS A 27 -2.74 -27.04 -33.88
C LYS A 27 -3.72 -25.88 -33.69
N CYS A 28 -3.20 -24.68 -33.43
CA CYS A 28 -3.96 -23.44 -33.60
C CYS A 28 -4.05 -23.14 -35.11
N PRO A 29 -5.24 -22.88 -35.66
CA PRO A 29 -5.40 -22.60 -37.08
C PRO A 29 -4.72 -21.28 -37.45
N GLU A 30 -3.87 -21.34 -38.47
CA GLU A 30 -3.28 -20.19 -39.16
C GLU A 30 -4.38 -19.28 -39.69
N SER A 31 -4.31 -17.99 -39.35
CA SER A 31 -4.49 -16.92 -40.35
C SER A 31 -4.34 -15.51 -39.75
N HIS A 32 -3.58 -14.69 -40.48
CA HIS A 32 -3.60 -13.22 -40.58
C HIS A 32 -2.44 -12.41 -39.94
N PRO A 33 -2.05 -11.30 -40.61
CA PRO A 33 -0.65 -10.95 -40.85
C PRO A 33 -0.03 -10.00 -39.83
N THR A 34 1.29 -10.16 -39.67
CA THR A 34 2.19 -9.28 -38.93
C THR A 34 2.20 -7.86 -39.51
N ILE A 35 1.72 -6.89 -38.74
CA ILE A 35 2.05 -5.47 -38.92
C ILE A 35 2.59 -4.98 -37.58
N SER A 36 3.91 -5.02 -37.43
CA SER A 36 4.64 -4.28 -36.39
C SER A 36 5.25 -3.03 -37.04
N PRO A 37 4.91 -1.82 -36.58
CA PRO A 37 5.67 -0.63 -36.95
C PRO A 37 6.94 -0.58 -36.11
N ARG A 38 8.08 -0.73 -36.79
CA ARG A 38 9.42 -0.43 -36.28
C ARG A 38 9.57 1.09 -36.18
N PRO A 39 10.00 1.69 -35.05
CA PRO A 39 10.35 3.11 -35.05
C PRO A 39 11.76 3.26 -35.62
N GLU A 40 11.86 3.87 -36.79
CA GLU A 40 13.10 4.35 -37.38
C GLU A 40 13.64 5.54 -36.57
N CYS A 41 14.94 5.49 -36.29
CA CYS A 41 15.67 6.50 -35.55
C CYS A 41 16.12 7.59 -36.54
N GLU A 42 15.32 8.64 -36.66
CA GLU A 42 15.67 9.84 -37.44
C GLU A 42 16.41 10.84 -36.54
N ARG A 43 17.63 11.17 -36.98
CA ARG A 43 18.57 12.13 -36.39
C ARG A 43 18.25 13.52 -36.93
N SER A 44 17.93 14.48 -36.05
CA SER A 44 17.98 15.90 -36.42
C SER A 44 18.37 16.78 -35.23
N THR A 45 19.63 17.27 -35.31
CA THR A 45 20.14 18.61 -34.98
C THR A 45 19.49 19.44 -33.86
N SER A 46 20.33 19.83 -32.89
CA SER A 46 20.11 20.86 -31.85
C SER A 46 19.64 22.23 -32.38
N PRO A 47 19.15 23.09 -31.47
CA PRO A 47 19.97 24.26 -31.13
C PRO A 47 20.17 24.47 -29.62
N LYS A 48 21.39 24.91 -29.30
CA LYS A 48 21.87 25.46 -28.02
C LYS A 48 21.12 26.76 -27.70
N ASN A 49 20.66 27.01 -26.47
CA ASN A 49 21.34 27.79 -25.39
C ASN A 49 20.23 28.50 -24.56
N PRO A 50 20.49 29.17 -23.42
CA PRO A 50 21.65 29.13 -22.53
C PRO A 50 21.29 28.94 -21.04
N ILE A 51 22.35 28.69 -20.26
CA ILE A 51 22.43 28.81 -18.80
C ILE A 51 22.16 30.27 -18.37
N LEU A 52 21.34 30.48 -17.33
CA LEU A 52 21.46 31.66 -16.46
C LEU A 52 21.07 31.35 -15.00
N GLN A 53 22.13 31.24 -14.19
CA GLN A 53 22.34 31.72 -12.82
C GLN A 53 21.23 31.57 -11.75
N GLN A 54 21.63 30.90 -10.66
CA GLN A 54 21.09 31.07 -9.31
C GLN A 54 21.04 32.55 -8.92
N THR A 55 19.91 32.96 -8.37
CA THR A 55 19.86 33.99 -7.33
C THR A 55 18.91 33.51 -6.22
N ASP A 56 19.47 33.29 -5.05
CA ASP A 56 18.74 33.17 -3.79
C ASP A 56 18.14 34.54 -3.43
N VAL A 57 16.81 34.63 -3.35
CA VAL A 57 16.12 35.65 -2.56
C VAL A 57 14.89 35.06 -1.89
N ASN A 58 14.98 35.04 -0.56
CA ASN A 58 13.94 34.80 0.41
C ASN A 58 12.83 35.86 0.29
N SER A 59 11.57 35.45 0.06
CA SER A 59 10.37 36.29 0.32
C SER A 59 9.12 35.41 0.36
N ASN A 60 8.51 35.32 1.54
CA ASN A 60 7.16 34.80 1.73
C ASN A 60 6.15 35.63 0.92
N SER A 61 5.53 35.03 -0.10
CA SER A 61 4.22 35.44 -0.58
C SER A 61 3.43 34.20 -1.00
N ALA A 62 2.23 34.08 -0.43
CA ALA A 62 1.29 33.02 -0.74
C ALA A 62 0.79 33.16 -2.18
N SER A 63 1.56 32.64 -3.14
CA SER A 63 1.12 32.50 -4.53
C SER A 63 0.55 31.10 -4.69
N THR A 64 -0.77 31.01 -4.82
CA THR A 64 -1.47 29.81 -5.25
C THR A 64 -0.95 29.42 -6.63
N ARG A 65 0.12 28.62 -6.66
CA ARG A 65 0.55 27.93 -7.87
C ARG A 65 -0.62 27.06 -8.33
N ILE A 66 -1.40 27.57 -9.29
CA ILE A 66 -2.40 26.80 -10.01
C ILE A 66 -1.62 25.75 -10.78
N LYS A 67 -1.42 24.59 -10.15
CA LYS A 67 -0.87 23.41 -10.81
C LYS A 67 -1.89 23.02 -11.89
N PRO A 68 -1.46 22.73 -13.12
CA PRO A 68 -2.38 22.35 -14.18
C PRO A 68 -3.22 21.18 -13.70
N SER A 69 -4.55 21.38 -13.67
CA SER A 69 -5.50 20.36 -13.27
C SER A 69 -5.35 19.20 -14.25
N ARG A 70 -5.06 18.01 -13.71
CA ARG A 70 -4.95 16.78 -14.51
C ARG A 70 -6.23 16.66 -15.36
N PRO A 71 -6.13 16.26 -16.64
CA PRO A 71 -7.23 16.31 -17.61
C PRO A 71 -8.50 15.52 -17.22
N PHE A 72 -8.46 14.73 -16.14
CA PHE A 72 -9.58 13.93 -15.65
C PHE A 72 -10.02 14.30 -14.21
N LYS A 73 -9.88 15.56 -13.79
CA LYS A 73 -10.44 16.03 -12.52
C LYS A 73 -11.96 16.22 -12.64
N ILE A 74 -12.71 15.12 -12.72
CA ILE A 74 -14.17 15.09 -13.00
C ILE A 74 -15.02 15.55 -11.80
N TYR A 75 -14.46 15.54 -10.60
CA TYR A 75 -15.19 15.93 -9.40
C TYR A 75 -14.52 17.12 -8.73
N SER A 76 -15.15 18.29 -8.88
CA SER A 76 -14.92 19.40 -7.98
C SER A 76 -15.31 18.95 -6.57
N LYS A 77 -14.45 19.25 -5.60
CA LYS A 77 -14.67 18.87 -4.19
C LYS A 77 -16.00 19.46 -3.65
N GLU A 78 -16.44 20.55 -4.26
CA GLU A 78 -17.74 21.22 -4.10
C GLU A 78 -18.93 20.28 -4.34
N ARG A 79 -18.87 19.36 -5.31
CA ARG A 79 -20.00 18.46 -5.65
C ARG A 79 -20.13 17.26 -4.70
N LEU A 80 -19.13 17.04 -3.86
CA LEU A 80 -19.11 16.03 -2.82
C LEU A 80 -19.23 16.70 -1.46
N SER A 81 -20.04 17.76 -1.32
CA SER A 81 -20.30 18.41 -0.04
C SER A 81 -21.00 17.42 0.90
N VAL A 82 -20.19 16.56 1.51
CA VAL A 82 -20.49 15.68 2.64
C VAL A 82 -20.97 16.50 3.83
N ASN A 83 -20.86 17.83 3.81
CA ASN A 83 -21.44 18.74 4.80
C ASN A 83 -22.94 18.46 5.03
N LEU A 84 -23.71 18.06 4.00
CA LEU A 84 -25.12 17.70 4.17
C LEU A 84 -25.34 16.34 4.87
N ILE A 85 -24.36 15.44 4.81
CA ILE A 85 -24.38 14.14 5.50
C ILE A 85 -23.73 14.26 6.90
N GLY A 86 -22.76 15.17 7.05
CA GLY A 86 -22.05 15.45 8.30
C GLY A 86 -22.93 16.06 9.38
N ASP A 87 -24.01 16.73 9.00
CA ASP A 87 -25.05 17.19 9.94
C ASP A 87 -26.04 16.09 10.33
N ILE A 88 -26.10 14.98 9.58
CA ILE A 88 -26.98 13.82 9.83
C ILE A 88 -26.26 12.73 10.62
N VAL A 89 -24.94 12.57 10.44
CA VAL A 89 -24.09 11.71 11.27
C VAL A 89 -23.88 12.43 12.60
N SER A 90 -24.75 12.14 13.59
CA SER A 90 -24.67 12.68 14.94
C SER A 90 -23.24 12.69 15.47
N LYS A 91 -22.81 13.80 16.08
CA LYS A 91 -21.52 13.94 16.78
C LYS A 91 -21.24 12.77 17.74
N GLU A 92 -22.28 12.22 18.33
CA GLU A 92 -22.26 11.03 19.20
C GLU A 92 -21.73 9.77 18.51
N SER A 93 -22.01 9.58 17.21
CA SER A 93 -21.51 8.43 16.44
C SER A 93 -20.04 8.55 16.06
N GLU A 94 -19.55 9.77 15.84
CA GLU A 94 -18.14 10.03 15.54
C GLU A 94 -17.28 9.86 16.81
N GLU A 95 -17.78 10.33 17.96
CA GLU A 95 -17.14 10.13 19.26
C GLU A 95 -17.07 8.62 19.61
N ALA A 96 -18.17 7.88 19.42
CA ALA A 96 -18.19 6.43 19.63
C ALA A 96 -17.19 5.67 18.74
N TYR A 97 -17.00 6.11 17.49
CA TYR A 97 -15.97 5.55 16.62
C TYR A 97 -14.56 5.82 17.14
N GLN A 98 -14.28 7.06 17.56
CA GLN A 98 -12.98 7.46 18.08
C GLN A 98 -12.61 6.66 19.33
N GLU A 99 -13.52 6.51 20.29
CA GLU A 99 -13.29 5.68 21.48
C GLU A 99 -13.05 4.21 21.15
N PHE A 100 -13.83 3.65 20.21
CA PHE A 100 -13.65 2.27 19.77
C PHE A 100 -12.28 2.08 19.13
N ARG A 101 -11.89 3.01 18.26
CA ARG A 101 -10.59 3.02 17.59
C ARG A 101 -9.44 3.06 18.59
N ASP A 102 -9.49 3.96 19.55
CA ASP A 102 -8.43 4.11 20.55
C ASP A 102 -8.32 2.87 21.44
N ARG A 103 -9.46 2.27 21.81
CA ARG A 103 -9.51 1.00 22.55
C ARG A 103 -8.89 -0.17 21.76
N VAL A 104 -9.18 -0.29 20.47
CA VAL A 104 -8.61 -1.35 19.62
C VAL A 104 -7.11 -1.15 19.45
N LEU A 105 -6.67 0.09 19.17
CA LEU A 105 -5.25 0.41 19.02
C LEU A 105 -4.45 0.22 20.31
N ALA A 106 -5.05 0.45 21.49
CA ALA A 106 -4.41 0.18 22.77
C ALA A 106 -4.06 -1.30 22.92
N ARG A 107 -5.03 -2.20 22.65
CA ARG A 107 -4.81 -3.66 22.74
C ARG A 107 -3.70 -4.14 21.81
N VAL A 108 -3.66 -3.64 20.58
CA VAL A 108 -2.66 -4.02 19.58
C VAL A 108 -1.25 -3.50 19.93
N GLN A 109 -1.13 -2.45 20.74
CA GLN A 109 0.17 -1.94 21.19
C GLN A 109 0.82 -2.84 22.25
N ASP A 110 0.02 -3.43 23.14
CA ASP A 110 0.51 -4.33 24.19
C ASP A 110 1.19 -5.58 23.59
N ASP A 111 0.68 -6.08 22.46
CA ASP A 111 1.23 -7.26 21.76
C ASP A 111 2.56 -6.98 21.03
N LYS A 112 2.90 -5.72 20.74
CA LYS A 112 4.14 -5.37 20.02
C LYS A 112 5.41 -5.51 20.87
N GLY A 113 5.27 -5.66 22.18
CA GLY A 113 6.39 -5.72 23.14
C GLY A 113 7.13 -7.07 23.20
N SER A 114 6.53 -8.16 22.72
CA SER A 114 7.08 -9.51 22.83
C SER A 114 7.57 -10.03 21.48
N THR A 115 8.70 -9.50 20.98
CA THR A 115 9.38 -10.15 19.85
C THR A 115 10.45 -11.09 20.38
N ASN A 116 10.44 -12.35 19.93
CA ASN A 116 11.42 -13.35 20.38
C ASN A 116 12.86 -12.85 20.10
N VAL A 117 13.63 -12.64 21.18
CA VAL A 117 14.99 -12.10 21.14
C VAL A 117 15.93 -13.00 20.31
N ASN A 118 15.66 -14.30 20.28
CA ASN A 118 16.45 -15.30 19.55
C ASN A 118 16.24 -15.25 18.03
N MET A 119 15.19 -14.57 17.55
CA MET A 119 14.92 -14.37 16.11
C MET A 119 15.55 -13.06 15.58
N ARG A 120 16.21 -12.28 16.44
CA ARG A 120 16.87 -11.04 16.04
C ARG A 120 18.15 -11.39 15.30
N ARG A 121 18.11 -11.33 13.96
CA ARG A 121 19.30 -11.49 13.11
C ARG A 121 20.35 -10.45 13.53
N THR A 122 21.42 -10.91 14.17
CA THR A 122 22.62 -10.11 14.37
C THR A 122 23.14 -9.76 12.99
N GLN A 123 23.30 -8.46 12.70
CA GLN A 123 24.05 -8.06 11.51
C GLN A 123 25.47 -8.58 11.72
N SER A 124 25.79 -9.72 11.08
CA SER A 124 27.16 -10.17 10.93
C SER A 124 27.90 -9.03 10.25
N GLN A 125 28.74 -8.36 11.03
CA GLN A 125 29.68 -7.34 10.59
C GLN A 125 30.74 -8.05 9.75
N ASN A 126 30.38 -8.50 8.54
CA ASN A 126 31.37 -8.76 7.51
C ASN A 126 31.83 -7.39 6.99
N ALA A 127 32.60 -6.72 7.84
CA ALA A 127 33.39 -5.54 7.54
C ALA A 127 34.59 -5.95 6.66
N ASN A 128 34.30 -6.55 5.50
CA ASN A 128 35.30 -6.65 4.45
C ASN A 128 35.35 -5.28 3.77
N LYS A 129 36.24 -4.46 4.35
CA LYS A 129 37.14 -3.49 3.72
C LYS A 129 36.67 -2.97 2.35
N ILE A 130 36.44 -1.66 2.28
CA ILE A 130 36.02 -0.84 1.12
C ILE A 130 34.49 -0.77 0.96
N ALA A 131 33.82 -0.10 1.88
CA ALA A 131 32.45 0.32 1.64
C ALA A 131 32.37 1.83 1.84
N ASP A 132 31.99 2.54 0.78
CA ASP A 132 31.92 4.00 0.78
C ASP A 132 31.03 4.51 1.92
N PRO A 133 31.49 5.47 2.74
CA PRO A 133 30.67 6.04 3.81
C PRO A 133 29.36 6.63 3.26
N ASP A 134 29.42 7.29 2.10
CA ASP A 134 28.27 7.84 1.38
C ASP A 134 27.22 6.78 1.02
N TYR A 135 27.67 5.56 0.68
CA TYR A 135 26.76 4.46 0.38
C TYR A 135 26.00 3.99 1.62
N TRP A 136 26.69 3.83 2.76
CA TRP A 136 26.06 3.39 4.00
C TRP A 136 25.02 4.39 4.52
N GLU A 137 25.29 5.68 4.41
CA GLU A 137 24.31 6.71 4.77
C GLU A 137 23.06 6.63 3.90
N LYS A 138 23.23 6.50 2.57
CA LYS A 138 22.11 6.31 1.63
C LYS A 138 21.34 5.02 1.95
N ARG A 139 22.04 3.94 2.28
CA ARG A 139 21.44 2.64 2.63
C ARG A 139 20.61 2.72 3.92
N LYS A 140 21.11 3.41 4.94
CA LYS A 140 20.39 3.67 6.20
C LYS A 140 19.13 4.49 5.94
N LYS A 141 19.24 5.60 5.20
CA LYS A 141 18.10 6.46 4.82
C LYS A 141 17.03 5.68 4.03
N ASN A 142 17.43 4.83 3.08
CA ASN A 142 16.49 4.00 2.32
C ASN A 142 15.78 2.95 3.21
N ASN A 143 16.50 2.31 4.13
CA ASN A 143 15.89 1.39 5.09
C ASN A 143 14.86 2.08 5.98
N GLU A 144 15.18 3.27 6.50
CA GLU A 144 14.24 4.06 7.30
C GLU A 144 13.03 4.52 6.49
N ALA A 145 13.23 4.96 5.24
CA ALA A 145 12.15 5.32 4.33
C ALA A 145 11.25 4.12 3.99
N ALA A 146 11.84 2.96 3.70
CA ALA A 146 11.12 1.72 3.42
C ALA A 146 10.30 1.26 4.63
N LYS A 147 10.88 1.33 5.85
CA LYS A 147 10.15 1.04 7.09
C LYS A 147 8.97 2.00 7.27
N ARG A 148 9.20 3.31 7.18
CA ARG A 148 8.13 4.33 7.28
C ARG A 148 7.04 4.13 6.23
N SER A 149 7.39 3.75 5.00
CA SER A 149 6.42 3.47 3.94
C SER A 149 5.56 2.24 4.25
N ARG A 150 6.17 1.17 4.76
CA ARG A 150 5.45 -0.03 5.20
C ARG A 150 4.52 0.28 6.38
N ASP A 151 5.02 1.00 7.38
CA ASP A 151 4.24 1.38 8.57
C ASP A 151 3.06 2.29 8.19
N ALA A 152 3.26 3.24 7.27
CA ALA A 152 2.19 4.11 6.77
C ALA A 152 1.12 3.34 5.99
N ARG A 153 1.51 2.36 5.16
CA ARG A 153 0.55 1.46 4.49
C ARG A 153 -0.23 0.66 5.51
N LYS A 154 0.47 0.04 6.47
CA LYS A 154 -0.15 -0.77 7.51
C LYS A 154 -1.12 0.04 8.37
N ALA A 155 -0.75 1.25 8.78
CA ALA A 155 -1.64 2.13 9.54
C ALA A 155 -2.93 2.45 8.78
N LYS A 156 -2.86 2.60 7.45
CA LYS A 156 -4.05 2.80 6.61
C LYS A 156 -4.92 1.54 6.52
N GLU A 157 -4.31 0.37 6.39
CA GLU A 157 -5.02 -0.91 6.37
C GLU A 157 -5.70 -1.18 7.72
N ASP A 158 -4.98 -0.94 8.83
CA ASP A 158 -5.49 -1.07 10.19
C ASP A 158 -6.68 -0.11 10.43
N GLU A 159 -6.60 1.14 9.97
CA GLU A 159 -7.71 2.10 10.05
C GLU A 159 -8.97 1.60 9.34
N ILE A 160 -8.81 1.03 8.13
CA ILE A 160 -9.93 0.46 7.38
C ILE A 160 -10.52 -0.73 8.15
N ALA A 161 -9.69 -1.63 8.65
CA ALA A 161 -10.14 -2.80 9.39
C ALA A 161 -10.90 -2.42 10.67
N ILE A 162 -10.40 -1.45 11.43
CA ILE A 162 -11.05 -0.93 12.64
C ILE A 162 -12.41 -0.32 12.29
N ARG A 163 -12.48 0.50 11.24
CA ARG A 163 -13.74 1.11 10.80
C ARG A 163 -14.75 0.08 10.34
N CYS A 164 -14.35 -0.93 9.59
CA CYS A 164 -15.21 -2.03 9.19
C CYS A 164 -15.77 -2.76 10.42
N ALA A 165 -14.93 -3.14 11.37
CA ALA A 165 -15.38 -3.84 12.59
C ALA A 165 -16.36 -3.01 13.43
N PHE A 166 -16.14 -1.69 13.53
CA PHE A 166 -17.07 -0.78 14.20
C PHE A 166 -18.44 -0.77 13.50
N LEU A 167 -18.45 -0.56 12.18
CA LEU A 167 -19.68 -0.50 11.40
C LEU A 167 -20.43 -1.83 11.39
N GLU A 168 -19.73 -2.96 11.38
CA GLU A 168 -20.32 -4.30 11.52
C GLU A 168 -21.04 -4.44 12.87
N ARG A 169 -20.41 -3.99 13.97
CA ARG A 169 -21.02 -4.01 15.30
C ARG A 169 -22.28 -3.15 15.36
N GLU A 170 -22.21 -1.92 14.86
CA GLU A 170 -23.35 -1.00 14.82
C GLU A 170 -24.48 -1.56 13.95
N ASN A 171 -24.15 -2.16 12.79
CA ASN A 171 -25.13 -2.78 11.91
C ASN A 171 -25.88 -3.93 12.59
N ILE A 172 -25.17 -4.79 13.33
CA ILE A 172 -25.79 -5.88 14.11
C ILE A 172 -26.72 -5.29 15.18
N GLN A 173 -26.27 -4.26 15.90
CA GLN A 173 -27.09 -3.62 16.94
C GLN A 173 -28.37 -3.01 16.36
N LEU A 174 -28.27 -2.32 15.22
CA LEU A 174 -29.42 -1.74 14.53
C LEU A 174 -30.39 -2.81 14.04
N LYS A 175 -29.88 -3.88 13.42
CA LYS A 175 -30.70 -5.02 12.99
C LYS A 175 -31.47 -5.65 14.15
N TYR A 176 -30.83 -5.81 15.31
CA TYR A 176 -31.49 -6.33 16.51
C TYR A 176 -32.61 -5.39 16.99
N ARG A 177 -32.36 -4.08 17.05
CA ARG A 177 -33.37 -3.08 17.43
C ARG A 177 -34.57 -3.08 16.48
N VAL A 178 -34.32 -3.12 15.17
CA VAL A 178 -35.38 -3.21 14.14
C VAL A 178 -36.21 -4.47 14.34
N ALA A 179 -35.57 -5.64 14.43
CA ALA A 179 -36.27 -6.90 14.64
C ALA A 179 -37.11 -6.89 15.92
N THR A 180 -36.62 -6.27 16.99
CA THR A 180 -37.34 -6.16 18.27
C THR A 180 -38.61 -5.32 18.11
N LEU A 181 -38.49 -4.16 17.46
CA LEU A 181 -39.61 -3.25 17.20
C LEU A 181 -40.64 -3.87 16.24
N GLU A 182 -40.19 -4.57 15.20
CA GLU A 182 -41.07 -5.27 14.27
C GLU A 182 -41.90 -6.35 14.99
N ASN A 183 -41.26 -7.14 15.87
CA ASN A 183 -41.95 -8.12 16.70
C ASN A 183 -42.99 -7.48 17.63
N GLU A 184 -42.64 -6.34 18.25
CA GLU A 184 -43.58 -5.62 19.11
C GLU A 184 -44.76 -5.05 18.32
N MET A 185 -44.50 -4.47 17.15
CA MET A 185 -45.54 -3.99 16.24
C MET A 185 -46.45 -5.11 15.79
N GLU A 186 -45.92 -6.28 15.43
CA GLU A 186 -46.70 -7.44 15.05
C GLU A 186 -47.59 -7.92 16.20
N ARG A 187 -47.02 -8.00 17.42
CA ARG A 187 -47.78 -8.35 18.63
C ARG A 187 -48.93 -7.37 18.88
N LEU A 188 -48.69 -6.07 18.76
CA LEU A 188 -49.73 -5.05 18.95
C LEU A 188 -50.79 -5.09 17.85
N ARG A 189 -50.39 -5.26 16.58
CA ARG A 189 -51.32 -5.44 15.45
C ARG A 189 -52.20 -6.65 15.65
N ARG A 190 -51.62 -7.78 16.09
CA ARG A 190 -52.35 -9.00 16.42
C ARG A 190 -53.39 -8.73 17.52
N ASN A 191 -52.98 -8.09 18.61
CA ASN A 191 -53.89 -7.76 19.73
C ASN A 191 -55.00 -6.78 19.34
N ALA A 192 -54.72 -5.82 18.46
CA ALA A 192 -55.71 -4.88 17.97
C ALA A 192 -56.72 -5.53 17.02
N PHE A 193 -56.34 -6.60 16.30
CA PHE A 193 -57.21 -7.32 15.38
C PHE A 193 -58.17 -8.30 16.08
N TYR A 194 -57.81 -8.81 17.27
CA TYR A 194 -58.64 -9.73 18.06
C TYR A 194 -59.54 -9.03 19.10
N ARG A 195 -59.74 -7.70 18.98
CA ARG A 195 -60.75 -6.93 19.70
C ARG A 195 -61.90 -6.57 18.77
#